data_AF-A0AAN6QE96-F1
#
_entry.id   AF-A0AAN6QE96-F1
#
_cell.length_a   1.000
_cell.length_b   1.000
_cell.length_c   1.000
_cell.angle_alpha   90.00
_cell.angle_beta   90.00
_cell.angle_gamma   90.00
#
_symmetry.space_group_name_H-M   'P 1'
#
loop_
_entity.id
_entity.type
_entity.pdbx_description
1 polymer ?
#
loop_
_entity_poly.entity_id
_entity_poly.type
_entity_poly.pdbx_seq_one_letter_code
_entity_poly.pdbx_strand_id
1 'polypeptide(L)'
;RLNLPGHFDKGCPIVLVPGFSGWGRPLLGTLNYFGGFSDLASALSTDGYTVVLVRIGPISSNRERACEIYEQLTRIRGFDLPGSTPPTMINLDLGTGLLLPRGAPAPQTPLAVVYGADHLPQSWTWSDTNRVNFICHSQGDTTVRYLIWLLSGGGEPNLPQFRGVDRRPWVKAVVTLGTPHKGTPVTEVIESWTKFITSCSFASREDRFYDLHLDHWGFARRNLESYHHMRARIATDVQAWWDNNTTSNGFRDNSIEGAGYLNGEERGFTHPIYFFTMSFCATQPLPDLSLTDEDVNDFLSLFRPVLKILDPLGFGAWAARKLVPKIEPFTRCIGLTPPFQAVLEFCI
;
A
#
# COMPACT_ATOMS: atom_id res chain seq x y z
N ARG A 1 19.54 -21.86 6.72
CA ARG A 1 20.10 -21.17 5.53
C ARG A 1 20.03 -22.14 4.36
N LEU A 2 19.20 -21.86 3.36
CA LEU A 2 19.23 -22.60 2.10
C LEU A 2 20.53 -22.20 1.39
N ASN A 3 21.56 -23.04 1.49
CA ASN A 3 22.79 -22.88 0.71
C ASN A 3 22.51 -23.30 -0.73
N LEU A 4 21.92 -22.39 -1.50
CA LEU A 4 21.84 -22.57 -2.94
C LEU A 4 23.27 -22.38 -3.51
N PRO A 5 23.84 -23.36 -4.24
CA PRO A 5 25.18 -23.24 -4.77
C PRO A 5 25.24 -22.19 -5.89
N GLY A 6 26.23 -21.31 -5.85
CA GLY A 6 26.53 -20.33 -6.90
C GLY A 6 26.92 -18.94 -6.36
N HIS A 7 27.63 -18.16 -7.19
CA HIS A 7 27.83 -16.73 -6.94
C HIS A 7 26.58 -15.98 -7.40
N PHE A 8 25.73 -15.55 -6.45
CA PHE A 8 24.57 -14.72 -6.77
C PHE A 8 25.04 -13.32 -7.17
N ASP A 9 24.61 -12.85 -8.34
CA ASP A 9 24.76 -11.46 -8.74
C ASP A 9 23.90 -10.57 -7.84
N LYS A 10 24.55 -9.82 -6.95
CA LYS A 10 23.92 -8.87 -6.02
C LYS A 10 23.91 -7.43 -6.53
N GLY A 11 24.40 -7.20 -7.76
CA GLY A 11 24.51 -5.86 -8.34
C GLY A 11 23.17 -5.27 -8.79
N CYS A 12 22.13 -6.10 -8.93
CA CYS A 12 20.78 -5.67 -9.31
C CYS A 12 19.91 -5.46 -8.05
N PRO A 13 19.50 -4.21 -7.73
CA PRO A 13 18.71 -3.93 -6.53
C PRO A 13 17.38 -4.68 -6.48
N ILE A 14 16.94 -4.97 -5.27
CA ILE A 14 15.61 -5.52 -4.97
C ILE A 14 14.70 -4.36 -4.61
N VAL A 15 13.54 -4.27 -5.26
CA VAL A 15 12.48 -3.32 -4.91
C VAL A 15 11.34 -4.09 -4.26
N LEU A 16 11.10 -3.83 -2.97
CA LEU A 16 10.01 -4.43 -2.20
C LEU A 16 8.74 -3.60 -2.39
N VAL A 17 7.69 -4.21 -2.95
CA VAL A 17 6.43 -3.54 -3.29
C VAL A 17 5.29 -4.08 -2.41
N PRO A 18 4.84 -3.32 -1.40
CA PRO A 18 3.76 -3.76 -0.53
C PRO A 18 2.45 -3.83 -1.30
N GLY A 19 1.52 -4.64 -0.81
CA GLY A 19 0.22 -4.84 -1.41
C GLY A 19 -0.84 -3.87 -0.94
N PHE A 20 -2.07 -4.33 -1.05
CA PHE A 20 -3.23 -3.64 -0.53
C PHE A 20 -3.21 -3.56 1.00
N SER A 21 -3.65 -2.43 1.54
CA SER A 21 -3.56 -2.10 2.97
C SER A 21 -2.13 -2.23 3.55
N GLY A 22 -1.12 -2.11 2.70
CA GLY A 22 0.28 -2.15 3.13
C GLY A 22 0.78 -0.82 3.65
N TRP A 23 1.93 -0.83 4.31
CA TRP A 23 2.56 0.37 4.86
C TRP A 23 4.04 0.43 4.53
N GLY A 24 4.54 1.66 4.30
CA GLY A 24 5.94 1.93 4.00
C GLY A 24 6.80 2.25 5.23
N ARG A 25 6.19 2.61 6.36
CA ARG A 25 6.85 2.83 7.66
C ARG A 25 6.34 1.81 8.67
N PRO A 26 7.17 1.31 9.60
CA PRO A 26 6.72 0.35 10.60
C PRO A 26 5.47 0.87 11.34
N LEU A 27 4.39 0.09 11.35
CA LEU A 27 3.20 0.44 12.13
C LEU A 27 3.56 0.46 13.61
N LEU A 28 3.12 1.52 14.29
CA LEU A 28 3.46 1.80 15.71
C LEU A 28 4.98 1.83 15.98
N GLY A 29 5.80 2.01 14.95
CA GLY A 29 7.26 1.98 15.06
C GLY A 29 7.87 0.58 15.18
N THR A 30 7.07 -0.50 15.17
CA THR A 30 7.57 -1.85 15.47
C THR A 30 7.19 -2.92 14.46
N LEU A 31 6.09 -2.75 13.71
CA LEU A 31 5.60 -3.78 12.80
C LEU A 31 5.91 -3.43 11.34
N ASN A 32 6.90 -4.08 10.75
CA ASN A 32 7.24 -3.97 9.34
C ASN A 32 6.25 -4.75 8.47
N TYR A 33 5.90 -4.20 7.30
CA TYR A 33 5.08 -4.93 6.33
C TYR A 33 5.82 -6.16 5.82
N PHE A 34 7.09 -5.98 5.44
CA PHE A 34 8.00 -7.05 5.07
C PHE A 34 8.83 -7.49 6.29
N GLY A 35 8.35 -8.50 7.01
CA GLY A 35 9.08 -9.12 8.12
C GLY A 35 8.39 -9.07 9.49
N GLY A 36 7.25 -8.39 9.62
CA GLY A 36 6.52 -8.29 10.89
C GLY A 36 7.38 -7.64 11.98
N PHE A 37 7.64 -8.34 13.08
CA PHE A 37 8.55 -7.86 14.13
C PHE A 37 10.04 -7.95 13.77
N SER A 38 10.35 -8.56 12.63
CA SER A 38 11.68 -8.53 12.02
C SER A 38 11.70 -7.52 10.86
N ASP A 39 12.90 -7.15 10.40
CA ASP A 39 13.08 -6.30 9.24
C ASP A 39 13.73 -7.10 8.10
N LEU A 40 12.92 -7.49 7.12
CA LEU A 40 13.39 -8.26 5.96
C LEU A 40 14.37 -7.44 5.12
N ALA A 41 14.15 -6.13 4.96
CA ALA A 41 15.00 -5.27 4.14
C ALA A 41 16.39 -5.12 4.78
N SER A 42 16.45 -4.94 6.10
CA SER A 42 17.70 -4.94 6.86
C SER A 42 18.43 -6.28 6.80
N ALA A 43 17.70 -7.41 6.92
CA ALA A 43 18.29 -8.75 6.83
C ALA A 43 18.92 -9.00 5.44
N LEU A 44 18.19 -8.70 4.36
CA LEU A 44 18.69 -8.80 2.98
C LEU A 44 19.88 -7.86 2.74
N SER A 45 19.85 -6.66 3.30
CA SER A 45 20.96 -5.71 3.19
C SER A 45 22.22 -6.20 3.90
N THR A 46 22.08 -6.82 5.07
CA THR A 46 23.19 -7.46 5.80
C THR A 46 23.81 -8.60 4.99
N ASP A 47 22.99 -9.31 4.20
CA ASP A 47 23.45 -10.34 3.26
C ASP A 47 24.07 -9.76 1.98
N GLY A 48 24.20 -8.43 1.86
CA GLY A 48 24.90 -7.73 0.77
C GLY A 48 24.00 -7.36 -0.41
N TYR A 49 22.68 -7.43 -0.27
CA TYR A 49 21.76 -6.94 -1.30
C TYR A 49 21.47 -5.45 -1.11
N THR A 50 21.26 -4.73 -2.21
CA THR A 50 20.62 -3.41 -2.14
C THR A 50 19.11 -3.62 -2.12
N VAL A 51 18.41 -3.04 -1.14
CA VAL A 51 16.96 -3.17 -1.04
C VAL A 51 16.32 -1.78 -0.99
N VAL A 52 15.41 -1.51 -1.92
CA VAL A 52 14.59 -0.31 -1.97
C VAL A 52 13.17 -0.69 -1.55
N LEU A 53 12.70 -0.14 -0.44
CA LEU A 53 11.31 -0.27 0.02
C LEU A 53 10.50 0.93 -0.47
N VAL A 54 9.59 0.71 -1.41
CA VAL A 54 8.69 1.78 -1.88
C VAL A 54 7.63 2.07 -0.85
N ARG A 55 7.24 3.35 -0.73
CA ARG A 55 6.21 3.81 0.19
C ARG A 55 5.03 4.33 -0.63
N ILE A 56 4.04 3.47 -0.88
CA ILE A 56 2.97 3.72 -1.85
C ILE A 56 1.58 3.63 -1.19
N GLY A 57 0.59 4.24 -1.84
CA GLY A 57 -0.79 4.35 -1.38
C GLY A 57 -1.40 3.00 -1.04
N PRO A 58 -1.82 2.76 0.23
CA PRO A 58 -2.29 1.45 0.67
C PRO A 58 -3.58 0.99 0.01
N ILE A 59 -4.44 1.93 -0.36
CA ILE A 59 -5.76 1.67 -0.96
C ILE A 59 -5.96 2.43 -2.28
N SER A 60 -4.91 3.04 -2.81
CA SER A 60 -4.93 3.74 -4.10
C SER A 60 -4.98 2.75 -5.27
N SER A 61 -5.33 3.24 -6.46
CA SER A 61 -5.28 2.44 -7.68
C SER A 61 -3.87 1.96 -8.03
N ASN A 62 -3.78 0.91 -8.83
CA ASN A 62 -2.57 0.51 -9.54
C ASN A 62 -2.00 1.65 -10.39
N ARG A 63 -2.86 2.50 -10.97
CA ARG A 63 -2.43 3.69 -11.72
C ARG A 63 -1.67 4.67 -10.84
N GLU A 64 -2.25 5.10 -9.72
CA GLU A 64 -1.60 6.01 -8.78
C GLU A 64 -0.33 5.38 -8.20
N ARG A 65 -0.43 4.13 -7.72
CA ARG A 65 0.69 3.40 -7.12
C ARG A 65 1.86 3.21 -8.10
N ALA A 66 1.59 2.95 -9.39
CA ALA A 66 2.62 2.87 -10.41
C ALA A 66 3.33 4.22 -10.63
N CYS A 67 2.58 5.33 -10.61
CA CYS A 67 3.17 6.67 -10.66
C CYS A 67 4.06 6.94 -9.44
N GLU A 68 3.63 6.52 -8.24
CA GLU A 68 4.43 6.66 -7.03
C GLU A 68 5.74 5.87 -7.10
N ILE A 69 5.69 4.60 -7.54
CA ILE A 69 6.90 3.78 -7.74
C ILE A 69 7.83 4.45 -8.75
N TYR A 70 7.28 4.91 -9.88
CA TYR A 70 8.07 5.53 -10.94
C TYR A 70 8.78 6.80 -10.45
N GLU A 71 8.07 7.70 -9.78
CA GLU A 71 8.66 8.90 -9.18
C GLU A 71 9.70 8.56 -8.10
N GLN A 72 9.45 7.55 -7.28
CA GLN A 72 10.40 7.15 -6.23
C GLN A 72 11.69 6.55 -6.80
N LEU A 73 11.63 5.79 -7.91
CA LEU A 73 12.80 5.09 -8.47
C LEU A 73 13.59 5.92 -9.49
N THR A 74 12.98 6.92 -10.15
CA THR A 74 13.65 7.74 -11.17
C THR A 74 14.35 8.99 -10.63
N ARG A 75 14.28 9.23 -9.32
CA ARG A 75 14.87 10.42 -8.68
C ARG A 75 16.39 10.33 -8.60
N ILE A 76 17.04 11.31 -9.23
CA ILE A 76 18.50 11.50 -9.24
C ILE A 76 19.06 11.77 -7.84
N ARG A 77 18.25 12.31 -6.91
CA ARG A 77 18.70 12.73 -5.55
C ARG A 77 18.65 11.61 -4.50
N GLY A 78 18.37 10.37 -4.91
CA GLY A 78 18.47 9.19 -4.04
C GLY A 78 17.19 8.89 -3.27
N PHE A 79 17.37 8.24 -2.12
CA PHE A 79 16.34 7.61 -1.31
C PHE A 79 16.44 8.07 0.15
N ASP A 80 15.36 7.91 0.92
CA ASP A 80 15.44 8.02 2.38
C ASP A 80 16.27 6.86 2.95
N LEU A 81 16.88 7.08 4.12
CA LEU A 81 17.53 6.03 4.88
C LEU A 81 16.56 5.43 5.92
N PRO A 82 16.83 4.21 6.42
CA PRO A 82 16.01 3.61 7.46
C PRO A 82 15.98 4.51 8.70
N GLY A 83 14.78 4.81 9.20
CA GLY A 83 14.59 5.70 10.35
C GLY A 83 14.50 7.20 10.02
N SER A 84 14.56 7.62 8.76
CA SER A 84 14.33 9.02 8.38
C SER A 84 12.92 9.49 8.81
N THR A 85 12.88 10.51 9.68
CA THR A 85 11.63 11.14 10.15
C THR A 85 11.79 12.67 10.23
N PRO A 86 10.84 13.47 9.68
CA PRO A 86 9.71 13.05 8.86
C PRO A 86 10.18 12.46 7.51
N PRO A 87 9.34 11.66 6.82
CA PRO A 87 9.68 11.14 5.50
C PRO A 87 9.90 12.30 4.51
N THR A 88 10.90 12.18 3.64
CA THR A 88 11.08 13.15 2.56
C THR A 88 9.91 13.05 1.58
N MET A 89 9.14 14.12 1.42
CA MET A 89 8.02 14.18 0.49
C MET A 89 8.48 14.61 -0.90
N ILE A 90 8.01 13.90 -1.92
CA ILE A 90 8.24 14.24 -3.33
C ILE A 90 6.93 14.53 -4.04
N ASN A 91 6.97 15.44 -5.02
CA ASN A 91 5.84 15.70 -5.90
C ASN A 91 5.54 14.47 -6.73
N LEU A 92 4.26 14.18 -6.90
CA LEU A 92 3.77 13.03 -7.64
C LEU A 92 3.07 13.50 -8.92
N ASP A 93 3.60 13.10 -10.08
CA ASP A 93 2.91 13.33 -11.35
C ASP A 93 1.88 12.22 -11.60
N LEU A 94 0.60 12.53 -11.37
CA LEU A 94 -0.53 11.67 -11.68
C LEU A 94 -1.06 11.86 -13.11
N GLY A 95 -0.38 12.66 -13.93
CA GLY A 95 -0.76 13.02 -15.29
C GLY A 95 -2.04 13.84 -15.39
N THR A 96 -2.63 13.85 -16.58
CA THR A 96 -3.91 14.49 -16.88
C THR A 96 -5.08 13.53 -16.62
N GLY A 97 -6.32 13.96 -16.84
CA GLY A 97 -7.50 13.08 -16.82
C GLY A 97 -8.02 12.67 -15.43
N LEU A 98 -7.21 12.77 -14.37
CA LEU A 98 -7.68 12.60 -12.99
C LEU A 98 -8.35 13.89 -12.50
N LEU A 99 -9.67 13.84 -12.28
CA LEU A 99 -10.44 14.98 -11.77
C LEU A 99 -10.30 15.08 -10.24
N LEU A 100 -9.26 15.77 -9.80
CA LEU A 100 -9.04 16.01 -8.36
C LEU A 100 -10.01 17.07 -7.81
N PRO A 101 -10.48 16.93 -6.56
CA PRO A 101 -11.36 17.91 -5.94
C PRO A 101 -10.75 19.31 -5.89
N ARG A 102 -11.58 20.33 -6.15
CA ARG A 102 -11.11 21.72 -6.18
C ARG A 102 -10.53 22.14 -4.83
N GLY A 103 -9.31 22.67 -4.84
CA GLY A 103 -8.62 23.11 -3.63
C GLY A 103 -8.02 21.97 -2.81
N ALA A 104 -7.97 20.75 -3.34
CA ALA A 104 -7.18 19.68 -2.77
C ALA A 104 -5.67 20.01 -2.83
N PRO A 105 -4.87 19.53 -1.86
CA PRO A 105 -3.41 19.54 -1.93
C PRO A 105 -2.87 18.98 -3.24
N ALA A 106 -1.71 19.49 -3.67
CA ALA A 106 -0.99 18.91 -4.80
C ALA A 106 -0.58 17.45 -4.47
N PRO A 107 -0.61 16.53 -5.44
CA PRO A 107 -0.20 15.15 -5.21
C PRO A 107 1.26 15.05 -4.76
N GLN A 108 1.46 14.35 -3.65
CA GLN A 108 2.76 14.08 -3.06
C GLN A 108 2.80 12.68 -2.45
N THR A 109 3.95 12.03 -2.58
CA THR A 109 4.21 10.70 -2.04
C THR A 109 5.52 10.74 -1.24
N PRO A 110 5.66 9.97 -0.15
CA PRO A 110 6.94 9.86 0.54
C PRO A 110 7.96 9.12 -0.34
N LEU A 111 9.22 9.54 -0.32
CA LEU A 111 10.33 8.94 -1.10
C LEU A 111 10.50 7.44 -0.79
N ALA A 112 11.11 6.60 -1.63
CA ALA A 112 11.42 5.22 -1.19
C ALA A 112 12.55 5.21 -0.13
N VAL A 113 12.64 4.14 0.66
CA VAL A 113 13.72 3.91 1.63
C VAL A 113 14.72 2.91 1.08
N VAL A 114 16.02 3.21 1.13
CA VAL A 114 17.07 2.28 0.70
C VAL A 114 17.83 1.68 1.88
N TYR A 115 18.01 0.37 1.85
CA TYR A 115 18.87 -0.40 2.74
C TYR A 115 20.09 -0.88 1.93
N GLY A 116 21.28 -0.74 2.52
CA GLY A 116 22.54 -1.00 1.82
C GLY A 116 22.87 0.10 0.82
N ALA A 117 22.61 1.37 1.17
CA ALA A 117 22.88 2.53 0.31
C ALA A 117 24.33 2.58 -0.18
N ASP A 118 25.28 2.13 0.65
CA ASP A 118 26.70 2.08 0.33
C ASP A 118 27.02 1.13 -0.84
N HIS A 119 26.09 0.24 -1.19
CA HIS A 119 26.19 -0.65 -2.35
C HIS A 119 25.72 0.02 -3.66
N LEU A 120 25.06 1.19 -3.59
CA LEU A 120 24.65 1.98 -4.74
C LEU A 120 25.60 3.16 -4.96
N PRO A 121 26.14 3.35 -6.18
CA PRO A 121 26.82 4.58 -6.53
C PRO A 121 25.91 5.80 -6.31
N GLN A 122 26.47 6.93 -5.87
CA GLN A 122 25.70 8.18 -5.71
C GLN A 122 25.06 8.66 -7.03
N SER A 123 25.58 8.24 -8.18
CA SER A 123 25.06 8.52 -9.51
C SER A 123 24.05 7.46 -10.00
N TRP A 124 23.65 6.51 -9.17
CA TRP A 124 22.71 5.47 -9.56
C TRP A 124 21.36 6.09 -9.95
N THR A 125 20.88 5.71 -11.13
CA THR A 125 19.56 6.08 -11.64
C THR A 125 18.95 4.85 -12.26
N TRP A 126 17.68 4.58 -11.98
CA TRP A 126 16.96 3.46 -12.59
C TRP A 126 16.95 3.57 -14.12
N SER A 127 17.48 2.55 -14.80
CA SER A 127 17.68 2.55 -16.26
C SER A 127 17.79 1.11 -16.79
N ASP A 128 18.06 0.97 -18.10
CA ASP A 128 18.31 -0.31 -18.76
C ASP A 128 19.67 -0.94 -18.41
N THR A 129 20.63 -0.10 -17.99
CA THR A 129 21.92 -0.52 -17.41
C THR A 129 21.81 -0.80 -15.91
N ASN A 130 20.98 -0.03 -15.20
CA ASN A 130 20.73 -0.16 -13.76
C ASN A 130 19.32 -0.72 -13.52
N ARG A 131 19.13 -1.98 -13.90
CA ARG A 131 17.83 -2.66 -13.76
C ARG A 131 17.50 -2.97 -12.31
N VAL A 132 16.25 -3.31 -12.05
CA VAL A 132 15.79 -3.77 -10.72
C VAL A 132 15.06 -5.11 -10.80
N ASN A 133 15.06 -5.82 -9.67
CA ASN A 133 14.18 -6.96 -9.43
C ASN A 133 13.06 -6.53 -8.48
N PHE A 134 11.80 -6.74 -8.87
CA PHE A 134 10.67 -6.49 -7.98
C PHE A 134 10.34 -7.75 -7.16
N ILE A 135 10.10 -7.56 -5.85
CA ILE A 135 9.42 -8.55 -5.02
C ILE A 135 8.12 -7.91 -4.54
N CYS A 136 7.02 -8.51 -4.96
CA CYS A 136 5.69 -7.96 -4.84
C CYS A 136 4.83 -8.86 -3.96
N HIS A 137 4.09 -8.28 -3.02
CA HIS A 137 3.07 -9.01 -2.27
C HIS A 137 1.67 -8.49 -2.60
N SER A 138 0.69 -9.38 -2.73
CA SER A 138 -0.72 -9.03 -2.95
C SER A 138 -0.88 -8.07 -4.15
N GLN A 139 -1.59 -6.94 -4.02
CA GLN A 139 -1.77 -5.92 -5.08
C GLN A 139 -0.44 -5.33 -5.58
N GLY A 140 0.68 -5.49 -4.86
CA GLY A 140 1.98 -4.98 -5.28
C GLY A 140 2.36 -5.46 -6.68
N ASP A 141 1.99 -6.68 -7.05
CA ASP A 141 2.31 -7.20 -8.39
C ASP A 141 1.36 -6.64 -9.46
N THR A 142 0.05 -6.55 -9.19
CA THR A 142 -0.86 -5.94 -10.18
C THR A 142 -0.48 -4.48 -10.43
N THR A 143 0.04 -3.78 -9.41
CA THR A 143 0.68 -2.47 -9.56
C THR A 143 1.93 -2.53 -10.47
N VAL A 144 2.86 -3.47 -10.23
CA VAL A 144 4.09 -3.58 -11.05
C VAL A 144 3.80 -4.02 -12.49
N ARG A 145 2.82 -4.90 -12.72
CA ARG A 145 2.36 -5.26 -14.08
C ARG A 145 1.76 -4.04 -14.79
N TYR A 146 0.97 -3.22 -14.09
CA TYR A 146 0.49 -1.94 -14.64
C TYR A 146 1.65 -1.00 -14.97
N LEU A 147 2.64 -0.88 -14.07
CA LEU A 147 3.85 -0.09 -14.32
C LEU A 147 4.61 -0.59 -15.55
N ILE A 148 4.80 -1.91 -15.72
CA ILE A 148 5.47 -2.49 -16.89
C ILE A 148 4.71 -2.16 -18.18
N TRP A 149 3.37 -2.16 -18.15
CA TRP A 149 2.55 -1.73 -19.28
C TRP A 149 2.78 -0.23 -19.59
N LEU A 150 2.81 0.64 -18.58
CA LEU A 150 3.15 2.06 -18.78
C LEU A 150 4.57 2.23 -19.36
N LEU A 151 5.55 1.49 -18.85
CA LEU A 151 6.93 1.49 -19.32
C LEU A 151 7.08 1.02 -20.77
N SER A 152 6.06 0.42 -21.40
CA SER A 152 6.13 0.06 -22.83
C SER A 152 6.23 1.27 -23.76
N GLY A 153 6.04 2.49 -23.26
CA GLY A 153 6.07 3.71 -24.07
C GLY A 153 4.76 4.01 -24.80
N GLY A 154 3.84 3.05 -24.84
CA GLY A 154 2.57 3.12 -25.57
C GLY A 154 1.32 3.02 -24.70
N GLY A 155 1.46 3.13 -23.37
CA GLY A 155 0.35 3.09 -22.40
C GLY A 155 -0.24 4.46 -22.05
N GLU A 156 -1.39 4.43 -21.37
CA GLU A 156 -2.21 5.54 -20.83
C GLU A 156 -2.01 6.94 -21.43
N PRO A 157 -2.91 7.42 -22.29
CA PRO A 157 -2.78 8.72 -22.92
C PRO A 157 -2.62 9.90 -21.94
N ASN A 158 -3.19 9.77 -20.76
CA ASN A 158 -3.15 10.81 -19.76
C ASN A 158 -1.90 10.79 -18.88
N LEU A 159 -0.91 9.94 -19.16
CA LEU A 159 0.35 9.86 -18.42
C LEU A 159 1.54 10.15 -19.35
N PRO A 160 1.76 11.43 -19.74
CA PRO A 160 2.77 11.79 -20.73
C PRO A 160 4.20 11.42 -20.33
N GLN A 161 4.51 11.34 -19.04
CA GLN A 161 5.81 10.95 -18.52
C GLN A 161 6.22 9.51 -18.91
N PHE A 162 5.27 8.65 -19.27
CA PHE A 162 5.52 7.28 -19.71
C PHE A 162 5.58 7.10 -21.24
N ARG A 163 5.28 8.14 -22.04
CA ARG A 163 5.15 8.01 -23.49
C ARG A 163 6.49 7.99 -24.23
N GLY A 164 6.49 7.37 -25.41
CA GLY A 164 7.48 7.55 -26.48
C GLY A 164 8.80 6.78 -26.32
N VAL A 165 9.01 6.08 -25.20
CA VAL A 165 10.21 5.27 -24.97
C VAL A 165 9.84 3.96 -24.29
N ASP A 166 10.32 2.84 -24.86
CA ASP A 166 10.18 1.52 -24.23
C ASP A 166 11.24 1.36 -23.12
N ARG A 167 10.78 1.51 -21.87
CA ARG A 167 11.55 1.38 -20.62
C ARG A 167 11.33 0.05 -19.93
N ARG A 168 10.60 -0.91 -20.54
CA ARG A 168 10.48 -2.28 -20.02
C ARG A 168 11.84 -2.95 -19.74
N PRO A 169 12.93 -2.68 -20.49
CA PRO A 169 14.27 -3.19 -20.18
C PRO A 169 14.82 -2.77 -18.81
N TRP A 170 14.23 -1.78 -18.13
CA TRP A 170 14.63 -1.35 -16.79
C TRP A 170 14.24 -2.37 -15.70
N VAL A 171 13.42 -3.35 -16.05
CA VAL A 171 12.97 -4.43 -15.16
C VAL A 171 13.69 -5.72 -15.54
N LYS A 172 14.36 -6.35 -14.56
CA LYS A 172 15.03 -7.64 -14.75
C LYS A 172 14.08 -8.80 -14.44
N ALA A 173 13.44 -8.77 -13.27
CA ALA A 173 12.54 -9.82 -12.81
C ALA A 173 11.44 -9.27 -11.90
N VAL A 174 10.34 -10.03 -11.80
CA VAL A 174 9.22 -9.79 -10.89
C VAL A 174 8.91 -11.10 -10.15
N VAL A 175 8.98 -11.07 -8.83
CA VAL A 175 8.56 -12.16 -7.94
C VAL A 175 7.25 -11.77 -7.28
N THR A 176 6.24 -12.62 -7.34
CA THR A 176 4.90 -12.35 -6.83
C THR A 176 4.55 -13.28 -5.69
N LEU A 177 3.97 -12.71 -4.63
CA LEU A 177 3.59 -13.42 -3.41
C LEU A 177 2.09 -13.19 -3.16
N GLY A 178 1.25 -14.20 -3.42
CA GLY A 178 -0.17 -14.15 -3.06
C GLY A 178 -0.99 -13.09 -3.81
N THR A 179 -0.62 -12.81 -5.06
CA THR A 179 -1.25 -11.78 -5.88
C THR A 179 -2.63 -12.20 -6.40
N PRO A 180 -3.66 -11.34 -6.32
CA PRO A 180 -4.97 -11.58 -6.93
C PRO A 180 -4.96 -11.27 -8.45
N HIS A 181 -4.22 -12.04 -9.24
CA HIS A 181 -4.10 -11.80 -10.70
C HIS A 181 -5.45 -11.88 -11.44
N LYS A 182 -6.44 -12.57 -10.87
CA LYS A 182 -7.83 -12.68 -11.38
C LYS A 182 -8.84 -11.98 -10.47
N GLY A 183 -8.37 -11.10 -9.59
CA GLY A 183 -9.16 -10.43 -8.58
C GLY A 183 -9.47 -11.30 -7.36
N THR A 184 -10.16 -10.71 -6.40
CA THR A 184 -10.60 -11.32 -5.16
C THR A 184 -12.05 -10.91 -4.83
N PRO A 185 -12.89 -11.84 -4.34
CA PRO A 185 -14.26 -11.53 -3.92
C PRO A 185 -14.32 -10.72 -2.62
N VAL A 186 -13.21 -10.58 -1.88
CA VAL A 186 -13.17 -9.91 -0.56
C VAL A 186 -13.47 -8.40 -0.64
N THR A 187 -13.48 -7.82 -1.83
CA THR A 187 -13.63 -6.37 -2.05
C THR A 187 -15.07 -5.86 -1.88
N GLU A 188 -16.05 -6.75 -1.68
CA GLU A 188 -17.49 -6.43 -1.66
C GLU A 188 -18.10 -6.26 -0.23
N VAL A 189 -17.30 -6.27 0.84
CA VAL A 189 -17.81 -6.51 2.22
C VAL A 189 -17.75 -5.29 3.17
N ILE A 190 -17.73 -4.04 2.71
CA ILE A 190 -17.43 -2.89 3.60
C ILE A 190 -18.41 -1.73 3.45
N GLU A 191 -19.01 -1.32 4.58
CA GLU A 191 -20.15 -0.40 4.64
C GLU A 191 -19.82 1.05 5.11
N SER A 192 -18.57 1.39 5.49
CA SER A 192 -18.28 2.76 6.01
C SER A 192 -16.89 3.35 5.73
N TRP A 193 -16.57 3.56 4.45
CA TRP A 193 -15.31 4.16 3.97
C TRP A 193 -14.99 5.54 4.54
N THR A 194 -16.01 6.38 4.68
CA THR A 194 -15.83 7.76 5.15
C THR A 194 -15.24 7.82 6.56
N LYS A 195 -15.64 6.93 7.47
CA LYS A 195 -15.10 6.91 8.84
C LYS A 195 -13.64 6.48 8.86
N PHE A 196 -13.32 5.42 8.10
CA PHE A 196 -11.96 4.89 8.01
C PHE A 196 -10.98 5.93 7.43
N ILE A 197 -11.33 6.53 6.29
CA ILE A 197 -10.51 7.56 5.63
C ILE A 197 -10.37 8.79 6.52
N THR A 198 -11.45 9.27 7.13
CA THR A 198 -11.37 10.42 8.06
C THR A 198 -10.38 10.14 9.18
N SER A 199 -10.43 8.95 9.76
CA SER A 199 -9.62 8.58 10.93
C SER A 199 -8.13 8.50 10.62
N CYS A 200 -7.77 7.91 9.49
CA CYS A 200 -6.37 7.84 9.06
C CYS A 200 -5.85 9.22 8.64
N SER A 201 -6.72 10.11 8.14
CA SER A 201 -6.32 11.41 7.60
C SER A 201 -6.51 12.60 8.54
N PHE A 202 -7.04 12.40 9.75
CA PHE A 202 -7.35 13.50 10.67
C PHE A 202 -6.10 14.16 11.27
N ALA A 203 -5.04 13.40 11.52
CA ALA A 203 -3.77 13.95 11.97
C ALA A 203 -3.04 14.68 10.83
N SER A 204 -2.15 15.61 11.20
CA SER A 204 -1.08 16.11 10.32
C SER A 204 -0.37 14.93 9.68
N ARG A 205 0.00 15.05 8.40
CA ARG A 205 0.53 13.92 7.63
C ARG A 205 1.76 13.27 8.28
N GLU A 206 2.64 14.07 8.87
CA GLU A 206 3.81 13.59 9.64
C GLU A 206 3.46 12.73 10.87
N ASP A 207 2.30 12.99 11.49
CA ASP A 207 1.84 12.37 12.73
C ASP A 207 0.84 11.21 12.49
N ARG A 208 0.50 10.93 11.23
CA ARG A 208 -0.37 9.78 10.90
C ARG A 208 0.39 8.49 11.19
N PHE A 209 -0.16 7.70 12.10
CA PHE A 209 0.36 6.35 12.37
C PHE A 209 0.17 5.42 11.15
N TYR A 210 -0.81 5.72 10.30
CA TYR A 210 -1.06 5.03 9.03
C TYR A 210 -1.51 6.06 7.98
N ASP A 211 -0.61 6.41 7.06
CA ASP A 211 -0.89 7.39 6.01
C ASP A 211 -1.47 6.70 4.77
N LEU A 212 -2.66 7.13 4.35
CA LEU A 212 -3.34 6.57 3.17
C LEU A 212 -2.82 7.14 1.85
N HIS A 213 -2.05 8.24 1.88
CA HIS A 213 -1.56 8.95 0.69
C HIS A 213 -2.70 9.46 -0.21
N LEU A 214 -3.83 9.86 0.37
CA LEU A 214 -5.01 10.33 -0.38
C LEU A 214 -5.26 11.84 -0.24
N ASP A 215 -4.26 12.61 0.21
CA ASP A 215 -4.41 14.06 0.44
C ASP A 215 -4.80 14.81 -0.84
N HIS A 216 -4.34 14.37 -2.01
CA HIS A 216 -4.73 14.95 -3.30
C HIS A 216 -6.19 14.74 -3.67
N TRP A 217 -6.89 13.83 -3.00
CA TRP A 217 -8.35 13.71 -3.05
C TRP A 217 -9.05 14.65 -2.08
N GLY A 218 -8.32 15.53 -1.39
CA GLY A 218 -8.86 16.42 -0.36
C GLY A 218 -9.17 15.71 0.96
N PHE A 219 -8.76 14.44 1.10
CA PHE A 219 -8.92 13.61 2.31
C PHE A 219 -7.83 13.93 3.32
N ALA A 220 -7.82 15.18 3.77
CA ALA A 220 -6.91 15.69 4.78
C ALA A 220 -7.65 16.68 5.67
N ARG A 221 -7.27 16.74 6.96
CA ARG A 221 -7.80 17.74 7.89
C ARG A 221 -7.38 19.14 7.43
N ARG A 222 -8.34 20.07 7.40
CA ARG A 222 -8.04 21.49 7.21
C ARG A 222 -7.73 22.13 8.57
N ASN A 223 -6.66 22.90 8.69
CA ASN A 223 -6.36 23.75 9.86
C ASN A 223 -6.95 23.25 11.21
N LEU A 224 -7.81 24.05 11.84
CA LEU A 224 -8.45 23.77 13.13
C LEU A 224 -9.78 22.99 12.98
N GLU A 225 -10.01 22.31 11.87
CA GLU A 225 -11.24 21.56 11.61
C GLU A 225 -11.43 20.44 12.64
N SER A 226 -12.65 20.27 13.14
CA SER A 226 -12.98 19.16 14.04
C SER A 226 -13.16 17.86 13.26
N TYR A 227 -13.02 16.72 13.93
CA TYR A 227 -13.20 15.41 13.29
C TYR A 227 -14.58 15.27 12.62
N HIS A 228 -15.63 15.73 13.30
CA HIS A 228 -16.99 15.69 12.76
C HIS A 228 -17.16 16.58 11.53
N HIS A 229 -16.55 17.77 11.52
CA HIS A 229 -16.59 18.66 10.35
C HIS A 229 -15.81 18.09 9.17
N MET A 230 -14.61 17.53 9.41
CA MET A 230 -13.84 16.85 8.36
C MET A 230 -14.64 15.69 7.77
N ARG A 231 -15.19 14.81 8.61
CA ARG A 231 -15.98 13.66 8.18
C ARG A 231 -17.17 14.08 7.33
N ALA A 232 -17.93 15.07 7.78
CA ALA A 232 -19.09 15.59 7.05
C ALA A 232 -18.68 16.20 5.71
N ARG A 233 -17.58 16.94 5.68
CA ARG A 233 -17.05 17.58 4.48
C ARG A 233 -16.61 16.57 3.43
N ILE A 234 -15.80 15.58 3.80
CA ILE A 234 -15.22 14.64 2.83
C ILE A 234 -16.19 13.52 2.44
N ALA A 235 -17.34 13.39 3.11
CA ALA A 235 -18.25 12.26 2.91
C ALA A 235 -18.67 12.08 1.45
N THR A 236 -19.07 13.15 0.77
CA THR A 236 -19.49 13.09 -0.63
C THR A 236 -18.31 12.80 -1.56
N ASP A 237 -17.13 13.36 -1.29
CA ASP A 237 -15.94 13.13 -2.10
C ASP A 237 -15.42 11.69 -1.93
N VAL A 238 -15.47 11.14 -0.71
CA VAL A 238 -15.15 9.74 -0.43
C VAL A 238 -16.14 8.80 -1.11
N GLN A 239 -17.43 9.11 -1.04
CA GLN A 239 -18.46 8.32 -1.72
C GLN A 239 -18.26 8.35 -3.24
N ALA A 240 -17.98 9.53 -3.81
CA ALA A 240 -17.67 9.65 -5.23
C ALA A 240 -16.40 8.88 -5.59
N TRP A 241 -15.33 8.98 -4.81
CA TRP A 241 -14.09 8.21 -5.02
C TRP A 241 -14.31 6.69 -4.92
N TRP A 242 -15.25 6.27 -4.09
CA TRP A 242 -15.65 4.86 -3.94
C TRP A 242 -16.50 4.37 -5.14
N ASP A 243 -17.56 5.10 -5.48
CA ASP A 243 -18.55 4.71 -6.49
C ASP A 243 -18.09 4.91 -7.93
N ASN A 244 -17.16 5.84 -8.16
CA ASN A 244 -16.86 6.30 -9.50
C ASN A 244 -16.05 5.27 -10.31
N ASN A 245 -16.71 4.70 -11.32
CA ASN A 245 -16.14 3.83 -12.34
C ASN A 245 -15.01 4.44 -13.20
N THR A 246 -14.64 5.72 -13.00
CA THR A 246 -13.56 6.41 -13.74
C THR A 246 -12.34 6.75 -12.87
N THR A 247 -12.47 6.74 -11.53
CA THR A 247 -11.35 6.92 -10.60
C THR A 247 -11.12 5.58 -9.92
N SER A 248 -10.30 4.72 -10.54
CA SER A 248 -9.94 3.45 -9.90
C SER A 248 -9.38 3.71 -8.50
N ASN A 249 -9.77 2.84 -7.57
CA ASN A 249 -9.16 2.70 -6.26
C ASN A 249 -8.65 1.25 -6.11
N GLY A 250 -7.91 0.97 -5.06
CA GLY A 250 -7.32 -0.35 -4.85
C GLY A 250 -8.37 -1.46 -4.71
N PHE A 251 -9.57 -1.18 -4.20
CA PHE A 251 -10.63 -2.18 -4.11
C PHE A 251 -11.10 -2.61 -5.49
N ARG A 252 -11.43 -1.63 -6.34
CA ARG A 252 -11.84 -1.90 -7.72
C ARG A 252 -10.76 -2.63 -8.49
N ASP A 253 -9.50 -2.20 -8.38
CA ASP A 253 -8.39 -2.83 -9.10
C ASP A 253 -8.08 -4.26 -8.62
N ASN A 254 -8.47 -4.61 -7.39
CA ASN A 254 -8.40 -5.96 -6.85
C ASN A 254 -9.70 -6.77 -7.04
N SER A 255 -10.79 -6.17 -7.53
CA SER A 255 -12.02 -6.92 -7.79
C SER A 255 -11.86 -7.84 -9.00
N ILE A 256 -12.75 -8.82 -9.15
CA ILE A 256 -12.75 -9.73 -10.30
C ILE A 256 -12.89 -8.93 -11.61
N GLU A 257 -13.77 -7.92 -11.61
CA GLU A 257 -13.97 -7.03 -12.75
C GLU A 257 -12.71 -6.21 -13.07
N GLY A 258 -12.14 -5.51 -12.07
CA GLY A 258 -11.00 -4.63 -12.29
C GLY A 258 -9.72 -5.37 -12.68
N ALA A 259 -9.46 -6.54 -12.09
CA ALA A 259 -8.34 -7.38 -12.48
C ALA A 259 -8.47 -7.89 -13.93
N GLY A 260 -9.70 -8.09 -14.42
CA GLY A 260 -9.97 -8.44 -15.82
C GLY A 260 -9.45 -7.39 -16.81
N TYR A 261 -9.62 -6.10 -16.51
CA TYR A 261 -9.17 -5.00 -17.36
C TYR A 261 -7.64 -5.01 -17.56
N LEU A 262 -6.87 -5.22 -16.47
CA LEU A 262 -5.40 -5.25 -16.53
C LEU A 262 -4.86 -6.42 -17.36
N ASN A 263 -5.54 -7.57 -17.35
CA ASN A 263 -5.12 -8.74 -18.12
C ASN A 263 -5.42 -8.62 -19.63
N GLY A 264 -6.33 -7.72 -20.05
CA GLY A 264 -6.66 -7.49 -21.45
C GLY A 264 -5.61 -6.68 -22.22
N GLU A 265 -4.66 -6.06 -21.52
CA GLU A 265 -3.70 -5.09 -22.06
C GLU A 265 -2.28 -5.68 -22.29
N GLU A 266 -2.14 -7.01 -22.23
CA GLU A 266 -0.85 -7.69 -22.40
C GLU A 266 -0.30 -7.53 -23.84
N ARG A 267 0.69 -6.66 -23.99
CA ARG A 267 1.46 -6.50 -25.22
C ARG A 267 2.72 -7.36 -25.14
N GLY A 268 3.07 -8.01 -26.26
CA GLY A 268 4.29 -8.81 -26.38
C GLY A 268 5.54 -8.08 -25.87
N PHE A 269 6.40 -8.79 -25.16
CA PHE A 269 7.65 -8.26 -24.63
C PHE A 269 8.72 -8.23 -25.73
N THR A 270 9.31 -7.06 -25.97
CA THR A 270 10.48 -6.90 -26.84
C THR A 270 11.77 -7.35 -26.14
N HIS A 271 11.73 -7.44 -24.80
CA HIS A 271 12.85 -7.81 -23.93
C HIS A 271 12.37 -8.77 -22.83
N PRO A 272 13.10 -9.84 -22.50
CA PRO A 272 12.66 -10.81 -21.51
C PRO A 272 12.66 -10.21 -20.10
N ILE A 273 11.50 -10.20 -19.46
CA ILE A 273 11.33 -9.99 -18.01
C ILE A 273 11.00 -11.35 -17.40
N TYR A 274 11.72 -11.75 -16.36
CA TYR A 274 11.44 -13.02 -15.67
C TYR A 274 10.32 -12.84 -14.66
N PHE A 275 9.27 -13.68 -14.73
CA PHE A 275 8.19 -13.69 -13.75
C PHE A 275 8.24 -14.97 -12.93
N PHE A 276 8.22 -14.84 -11.61
CA PHE A 276 8.12 -15.95 -10.66
C PHE A 276 6.87 -15.73 -9.80
N THR A 277 5.96 -16.70 -9.78
CA THR A 277 4.71 -16.57 -9.03
C THR A 277 4.66 -17.59 -7.90
N MET A 278 4.33 -17.11 -6.70
CA MET A 278 4.11 -17.95 -5.52
C MET A 278 2.65 -17.83 -5.07
N SER A 279 1.97 -18.97 -5.09
CA SER A 279 0.58 -19.09 -4.63
C SER A 279 0.54 -19.67 -3.22
N PHE A 280 -0.37 -19.15 -2.40
CA PHE A 280 -0.57 -19.59 -1.03
C PHE A 280 -2.00 -20.11 -0.87
N CYS A 281 -2.14 -21.19 -0.12
CA CYS A 281 -3.43 -21.73 0.28
C CYS A 281 -3.35 -22.05 1.77
N ALA A 282 -4.22 -21.43 2.55
CA ALA A 282 -4.35 -21.65 3.99
C ALA A 282 -5.78 -22.06 4.38
N THR A 283 -6.57 -22.52 3.42
CA THR A 283 -7.91 -23.06 3.69
C THR A 283 -7.77 -24.47 4.24
N GLN A 284 -8.34 -24.71 5.41
CA GLN A 284 -8.65 -26.07 5.83
C GLN A 284 -10.09 -26.35 5.41
N PRO A 285 -10.39 -27.51 4.79
CA PRO A 285 -11.77 -27.92 4.60
C PRO A 285 -12.49 -27.80 5.92
N LEU A 286 -13.64 -27.13 5.93
CA LEU A 286 -14.46 -27.12 7.11
C LEU A 286 -14.73 -28.59 7.47
N PRO A 287 -14.43 -29.06 8.70
CA PRO A 287 -14.91 -30.36 9.13
C PRO A 287 -16.44 -30.39 8.93
N ASP A 288 -17.05 -31.58 8.87
CA ASP A 288 -18.51 -31.74 8.75
C ASP A 288 -19.21 -31.24 10.04
N LEU A 289 -19.16 -29.93 10.25
CA LEU A 289 -19.54 -29.17 11.43
C LEU A 289 -20.49 -28.10 10.93
N SER A 290 -21.71 -28.13 11.44
CA SER A 290 -22.62 -27.00 11.34
C SER A 290 -21.98 -25.81 12.07
N LEU A 291 -21.55 -24.79 11.32
CA LEU A 291 -21.03 -23.56 11.89
C LEU A 291 -22.08 -22.94 12.79
N THR A 292 -21.76 -22.83 14.06
CA THR A 292 -22.48 -22.00 15.00
C THR A 292 -22.07 -20.54 14.79
N ASP A 293 -22.86 -19.59 15.29
CA ASP A 293 -22.45 -18.18 15.33
C ASP A 293 -21.10 -17.99 16.05
N GLU A 294 -20.77 -18.90 16.98
CA GLU A 294 -19.50 -18.92 17.70
C GLU A 294 -18.32 -19.29 16.78
N ASP A 295 -18.49 -20.27 15.88
CA ASP A 295 -17.46 -20.68 14.92
C ASP A 295 -17.16 -19.60 13.87
N VAL A 296 -18.20 -18.87 13.42
CA VAL A 296 -18.04 -17.72 12.51
C VAL A 296 -17.28 -16.60 13.20
N ASN A 297 -17.63 -16.31 14.46
CA ASN A 297 -16.93 -15.31 15.28
C ASN A 297 -15.49 -15.73 15.57
N ASP A 298 -15.20 -17.02 15.71
CA ASP A 298 -13.85 -17.55 15.91
C ASP A 298 -13.02 -17.57 14.62
N PHE A 299 -13.62 -17.75 13.44
CA PHE A 299 -12.96 -17.53 12.16
C PHE A 299 -12.58 -16.07 11.94
N LEU A 300 -13.50 -15.13 12.21
CA LEU A 300 -13.17 -13.69 12.26
C LEU A 300 -12.07 -13.42 13.30
N SER A 301 -11.99 -14.27 14.31
CA SER A 301 -10.94 -14.23 15.31
C SER A 301 -9.57 -14.74 14.85
N LEU A 302 -9.44 -15.41 13.71
CA LEU A 302 -8.13 -15.72 13.12
C LEU A 302 -7.41 -14.45 12.64
N PHE A 303 -8.13 -13.35 12.46
CA PHE A 303 -7.58 -12.01 12.30
C PHE A 303 -7.18 -11.37 13.65
N ARG A 304 -7.43 -12.04 14.81
CA ARG A 304 -6.99 -11.60 16.16
C ARG A 304 -5.49 -11.35 16.32
N PRO A 305 -4.54 -11.99 15.63
CA PRO A 305 -3.12 -11.64 15.76
C PRO A 305 -2.84 -10.20 15.30
N VAL A 306 -3.52 -9.77 14.23
CA VAL A 306 -3.49 -8.37 13.76
C VAL A 306 -4.19 -7.47 14.78
N LEU A 307 -5.32 -7.91 15.34
CA LEU A 307 -6.05 -7.16 16.38
C LEU A 307 -5.35 -7.11 17.75
N LYS A 308 -4.58 -8.13 18.15
CA LYS A 308 -3.82 -8.17 19.42
C LYS A 308 -2.60 -7.26 19.39
N ILE A 309 -2.05 -7.00 18.21
CA ILE A 309 -1.00 -5.99 18.02
C ILE A 309 -1.59 -4.58 18.13
N LEU A 310 -2.87 -4.42 17.75
CA LEU A 310 -3.61 -3.15 17.82
C LEU A 310 -4.37 -2.96 19.14
N ASP A 311 -4.56 -4.02 19.95
CA ASP A 311 -5.11 -4.01 21.31
C ASP A 311 -4.32 -4.99 22.21
N PRO A 312 -3.17 -4.57 22.77
CA PRO A 312 -2.28 -5.45 23.53
C PRO A 312 -2.85 -5.90 24.88
N LEU A 313 -3.99 -5.36 25.31
CA LEU A 313 -4.61 -5.65 26.62
C LEU A 313 -5.96 -6.37 26.51
N GLY A 314 -6.46 -6.64 25.30
CA GLY A 314 -7.64 -7.49 25.08
C GLY A 314 -8.96 -6.91 25.61
N PHE A 315 -9.16 -5.61 25.53
CA PHE A 315 -10.39 -4.96 26.01
C PHE A 315 -11.56 -5.00 25.01
N GLY A 316 -11.31 -5.34 23.74
CA GLY A 316 -12.29 -5.21 22.65
C GLY A 316 -13.60 -5.99 22.79
N ALA A 317 -13.60 -7.23 23.28
CA ALA A 317 -14.82 -8.07 23.26
C ALA A 317 -15.77 -7.83 24.47
N TRP A 318 -15.23 -7.40 25.62
CA TRP A 318 -16.02 -7.22 26.85
C TRP A 318 -16.46 -5.77 27.07
N ALA A 319 -15.65 -4.79 26.68
CA ALA A 319 -15.97 -3.36 26.86
C ALA A 319 -17.11 -2.88 25.93
N ALA A 320 -17.24 -3.48 24.73
CA ALA A 320 -18.23 -3.10 23.73
C ALA A 320 -19.69 -3.32 24.16
N ARG A 321 -19.97 -4.26 25.09
CA ARG A 321 -21.36 -4.56 25.52
C ARG A 321 -21.81 -3.88 26.82
N LYS A 322 -20.93 -3.26 27.60
CA LYS A 322 -21.30 -2.74 28.95
C LYS A 322 -20.82 -1.32 29.29
N LEU A 323 -19.85 -0.74 28.59
CA LEU A 323 -19.29 0.57 28.98
C LEU A 323 -19.69 1.76 28.10
N VAL A 324 -20.36 1.55 26.96
CA VAL A 324 -20.75 2.64 26.05
C VAL A 324 -21.66 3.70 26.70
N PRO A 325 -22.54 3.43 27.69
CA PRO A 325 -23.30 4.49 28.33
C PRO A 325 -22.60 5.21 29.51
N LYS A 326 -21.35 4.85 29.88
CA LYS A 326 -20.74 5.34 31.15
C LYS A 326 -19.39 6.04 31.05
N ILE A 327 -18.76 6.15 29.87
CA ILE A 327 -17.46 6.84 29.72
C ILE A 327 -17.56 8.16 28.91
N GLU A 328 -18.75 8.72 28.72
CA GLU A 328 -18.91 10.02 28.06
C GLU A 328 -18.23 11.21 28.79
N PRO A 329 -18.02 11.21 30.13
CA PRO A 329 -17.39 12.37 30.77
C PRO A 329 -15.85 12.33 30.80
N PHE A 330 -15.18 11.18 30.63
CA PHE A 330 -13.72 11.07 30.84
C PHE A 330 -12.91 11.19 29.53
N THR A 331 -13.50 10.83 28.40
CA THR A 331 -12.83 10.85 27.09
C THR A 331 -12.79 12.24 26.44
N ARG A 332 -13.56 13.22 26.94
CA ARG A 332 -13.49 14.62 26.48
C ARG A 332 -12.23 15.37 26.91
N CYS A 333 -11.43 14.84 27.84
CA CYS A 333 -10.29 15.58 28.41
C CYS A 333 -8.92 15.28 27.75
N ILE A 334 -8.81 14.28 26.86
CA ILE A 334 -7.48 13.84 26.34
C ILE A 334 -7.38 13.61 24.83
N GLY A 335 -8.42 13.89 24.03
CA GLY A 335 -8.28 14.18 22.59
C GLY A 335 -7.72 13.09 21.65
N LEU A 336 -7.59 11.82 22.07
CA LEU A 336 -6.90 10.77 21.29
C LEU A 336 -7.78 9.63 20.74
N THR A 337 -9.10 9.67 20.88
CA THR A 337 -9.96 8.49 20.62
C THR A 337 -10.46 8.27 19.19
N PRO A 338 -10.77 9.27 18.34
CA PRO A 338 -11.39 8.99 17.04
C PRO A 338 -10.55 8.15 16.06
N PRO A 339 -9.22 8.38 15.91
CA PRO A 339 -8.42 7.68 14.90
C PRO A 339 -8.24 6.19 15.20
N PHE A 340 -8.07 5.85 16.48
CA PHE A 340 -7.74 4.50 16.92
C PHE A 340 -8.96 3.57 16.87
N GLN A 341 -10.14 4.10 17.23
CA GLN A 341 -11.37 3.32 17.27
C GLN A 341 -11.88 2.94 15.87
N ALA A 342 -11.73 3.81 14.87
CA ALA A 342 -12.14 3.50 13.50
C ALA A 342 -11.18 2.54 12.78
N VAL A 343 -9.89 2.52 13.15
CA VAL A 343 -8.95 1.50 12.66
C VAL A 343 -9.24 0.16 13.33
N LEU A 344 -9.61 0.14 14.62
CA LEU A 344 -10.10 -1.07 15.28
C LEU A 344 -11.41 -1.61 14.67
N GLU A 345 -12.38 -0.73 14.35
CA GLU A 345 -13.63 -1.12 13.67
C GLU A 345 -13.41 -1.58 12.21
N PHE A 346 -12.29 -1.23 11.59
CA PHE A 346 -11.95 -1.61 10.22
C PHE A 346 -11.13 -2.91 10.13
N CYS A 347 -10.42 -3.27 11.21
CA CYS A 347 -9.63 -4.50 11.29
C CYS A 347 -10.40 -5.71 11.86
N ILE A 348 -11.62 -5.49 12.36
CA ILE A 348 -12.61 -6.49 12.78
C ILE A 348 -13.60 -6.66 11.63
#